data_AF-A0A2H9ZS57-F1
#
_entry.id   AF-A0A2H9ZS57-F1
#
_cell.length_a   1.000
_cell.length_b   1.000
_cell.length_c   1.000
_cell.angle_alpha   90.00
_cell.angle_beta   90.00
_cell.angle_gamma   90.00
#
_symmetry.space_group_name_H-M   'P 1'
#
loop_
_entity.id
_entity.type
_entity.pdbx_description
1 polymer ?
#
loop_
_entity_poly.entity_id
_entity_poly.type
_entity_poly.pdbx_seq_one_letter_code
_entity_poly.pdbx_strand_id
1 'polypeptide(L)'
;MHVEKNIFDNIFNTIMYVKGKMKDNTKARADLPQINEKNFKPPAAYALSKEKLKIVCEWIKKLKFPDGYVSYIACCVHLQDQRIYGMKSHDCHVFMQRLIPIAFRELLPYDVWSAITEISLFFRNICAHSISEVDMKNLEKSIVITLCKLEKIFPPAFFDCMENLRIHLVYEARVTGPVQYRWMYPFER
;
A
#
# COMPACT_ATOMS: atom_id res chain seq x y z
N MET A 1 11.84 -0.13 -6.14
CA MET A 1 10.93 -0.94 -6.98
C MET A 1 10.39 -2.14 -6.19
N HIS A 2 11.16 -3.21 -5.94
CA HIS A 2 10.65 -4.33 -5.12
C HIS A 2 10.17 -3.92 -3.73
N VAL A 3 10.83 -2.94 -3.09
CA VAL A 3 10.40 -2.37 -1.80
C VAL A 3 8.98 -1.80 -1.88
N GLU A 4 8.70 -0.92 -2.85
CA GLU A 4 7.38 -0.32 -3.03
C GLU A 4 6.31 -1.38 -3.33
N LYS A 5 6.62 -2.33 -4.21
CA LYS A 5 5.70 -3.44 -4.51
C LYS A 5 5.40 -4.29 -3.27
N ASN A 6 6.41 -4.63 -2.47
CA ASN A 6 6.22 -5.42 -1.26
C ASN A 6 5.34 -4.68 -0.25
N ILE A 7 5.58 -3.38 -0.06
CA ILE A 7 4.76 -2.54 0.81
C ILE A 7 3.34 -2.44 0.28
N PHE A 8 3.16 -2.24 -1.04
CA PHE A 8 1.84 -2.28 -1.66
C PHE A 8 1.14 -3.61 -1.40
N ASP A 9 1.80 -4.74 -1.66
CA ASP A 9 1.24 -6.07 -1.46
C ASP A 9 0.85 -6.27 0.02
N ASN A 10 1.67 -5.83 0.98
CA ASN A 10 1.38 -5.92 2.40
C ASN A 10 0.15 -5.07 2.81
N ILE A 11 0.09 -3.81 2.37
CA ILE A 11 -1.05 -2.91 2.60
C ILE A 11 -2.32 -3.49 1.96
N PHE A 12 -2.24 -3.80 0.68
CA PHE A 12 -3.37 -4.20 -0.14
C PHE A 12 -3.94 -5.54 0.32
N ASN A 13 -3.10 -6.56 0.54
CA ASN A 13 -3.57 -7.87 0.99
C ASN A 13 -4.18 -7.80 2.40
N THR A 14 -3.68 -6.91 3.26
CA THR A 14 -4.22 -6.73 4.61
C THR A 14 -5.58 -6.02 4.59
N ILE A 15 -5.72 -4.94 3.82
CA ILE A 15 -6.99 -4.19 3.67
C ILE A 15 -8.05 -5.01 2.93
N MET A 16 -7.65 -5.68 1.84
CA MET A 16 -8.56 -6.50 1.02
C MET A 16 -8.84 -7.89 1.64
N TYR A 17 -8.35 -8.15 2.85
CA TYR A 17 -8.57 -9.41 3.58
C TYR A 17 -8.22 -10.66 2.76
N VAL A 18 -7.06 -10.64 2.10
CA VAL A 18 -6.60 -11.76 1.26
C VAL A 18 -6.05 -12.88 2.14
N LYS A 19 -6.85 -13.94 2.30
CA LYS A 19 -6.48 -15.12 3.11
C LYS A 19 -5.12 -15.68 2.70
N GLY A 20 -4.24 -15.90 3.68
CA GLY A 20 -2.89 -16.44 3.50
C GLY A 20 -1.81 -15.42 3.11
N LYS A 21 -2.19 -14.18 2.77
CA LYS A 21 -1.25 -13.09 2.42
C LYS A 21 -1.32 -11.87 3.34
N MET A 22 -2.38 -11.75 4.15
CA MET A 22 -2.52 -10.66 5.12
C MET A 22 -1.46 -10.75 6.24
N LYS A 23 -0.98 -9.60 6.69
CA LYS A 23 -0.03 -9.50 7.82
C LYS A 23 -0.72 -9.59 9.18
N ASP A 24 -2.03 -9.36 9.22
CA ASP A 24 -2.88 -9.58 10.39
C ASP A 24 -3.34 -11.05 10.50
N ASN A 25 -2.43 -11.91 10.97
CA ASN A 25 -2.73 -13.34 11.14
C ASN A 25 -2.92 -13.71 12.62
N THR A 26 -3.31 -14.97 12.87
CA THR A 26 -3.58 -15.45 14.24
C THR A 26 -2.36 -15.35 15.15
N LYS A 27 -1.14 -15.52 14.62
CA LYS A 27 0.11 -15.38 15.37
C LYS A 27 0.38 -13.91 15.72
N ALA A 28 0.29 -13.02 14.75
CA ALA A 28 0.45 -11.58 14.94
C ALA A 28 -0.49 -11.01 16.02
N ARG A 29 -1.72 -11.53 16.09
CA ARG A 29 -2.67 -11.18 17.16
C ARG A 29 -2.36 -11.84 18.51
N ALA A 30 -1.74 -13.03 18.52
CA ALA A 30 -1.31 -13.68 19.76
C ALA A 30 -0.18 -12.89 20.45
N ASP A 31 0.69 -12.27 19.65
CA ASP A 31 1.79 -11.41 20.13
C ASP A 31 1.29 -10.10 20.80
N LEU A 32 0.00 -9.78 20.68
CA LEU A 32 -0.68 -8.64 21.31
C LEU A 32 -1.70 -9.11 22.37
N PRO A 33 -1.26 -9.59 23.55
CA PRO A 33 -2.12 -10.22 24.54
C PRO A 33 -3.21 -9.30 25.12
N GLN A 34 -2.99 -7.98 25.13
CA GLN A 34 -3.96 -6.99 25.64
C GLN A 34 -5.29 -6.92 24.83
N ILE A 35 -5.36 -7.52 23.64
CA ILE A 35 -6.55 -7.56 22.77
C ILE A 35 -7.24 -8.94 22.80
N ASN A 36 -6.66 -9.93 23.51
CA ASN A 36 -7.06 -11.35 23.45
C ASN A 36 -8.06 -11.79 24.55
N GLU A 37 -8.75 -10.89 25.23
CA GLU A 37 -9.59 -11.28 26.38
C GLU A 37 -10.85 -12.11 26.04
N LYS A 38 -11.24 -12.28 24.78
CA LYS A 38 -12.35 -13.16 24.40
C LYS A 38 -12.04 -13.92 23.11
N ASN A 39 -12.45 -15.19 23.05
CA ASN A 39 -12.36 -16.09 21.88
C ASN A 39 -13.07 -15.59 20.60
N PHE A 40 -13.55 -14.35 20.58
CA PHE A 40 -14.15 -13.68 19.45
C PHE A 40 -13.23 -12.57 18.95
N LYS A 41 -12.69 -12.75 17.75
CA LYS A 41 -11.78 -11.80 17.10
C LYS A 41 -12.59 -10.94 16.12
N PRO A 42 -13.00 -9.71 16.48
CA PRO A 42 -13.65 -8.83 15.53
C PRO A 42 -12.71 -8.56 14.34
N PRO A 43 -13.27 -8.33 13.13
CA PRO A 43 -12.51 -7.82 12.01
C PRO A 43 -11.77 -6.55 12.40
N ALA A 44 -10.51 -6.42 12.01
CA ALA A 44 -9.75 -5.21 12.30
C ALA A 44 -10.37 -4.02 11.56
N ALA A 45 -10.25 -2.82 12.12
CA ALA A 45 -10.84 -1.60 11.54
C ALA A 45 -10.34 -1.27 10.12
N TYR A 46 -9.15 -1.77 9.76
CA TYR A 46 -8.55 -1.63 8.43
C TYR A 46 -8.96 -2.73 7.43
N ALA A 47 -9.62 -3.81 7.86
CA ALA A 47 -10.06 -4.89 6.99
C ALA A 47 -11.44 -4.60 6.42
N LEU A 48 -11.57 -4.63 5.08
CA LEU A 48 -12.85 -4.37 4.43
C LEU A 48 -13.84 -5.53 4.63
N SER A 49 -15.12 -5.18 4.80
CA SER A 49 -16.21 -6.14 4.75
C SER A 49 -16.42 -6.66 3.32
N LYS A 50 -17.07 -7.82 3.17
CA LYS A 50 -17.39 -8.40 1.85
C LYS A 50 -18.11 -7.43 0.91
N GLU A 51 -19.02 -6.62 1.46
CA GLU A 51 -19.74 -5.58 0.70
C GLU A 51 -18.77 -4.52 0.15
N LYS A 52 -17.86 -4.02 0.99
CA LYS A 52 -16.85 -3.05 0.58
C LYS A 52 -15.83 -3.64 -0.39
N LEU A 53 -15.44 -4.91 -0.23
CA LEU A 53 -14.57 -5.60 -1.19
C LEU A 53 -15.18 -5.67 -2.58
N LYS A 54 -16.48 -5.96 -2.66
CA LYS A 54 -17.22 -5.97 -3.94
C LYS A 54 -17.20 -4.60 -4.61
N ILE A 55 -17.41 -3.52 -3.86
CA ILE A 55 -17.32 -2.14 -4.37
C ILE A 55 -15.95 -1.87 -4.99
N VAL A 56 -14.86 -2.22 -4.30
CA VAL A 56 -13.50 -2.03 -4.83
C VAL A 56 -13.28 -2.84 -6.11
N CYS A 57 -13.69 -4.12 -6.12
CA CYS A 57 -13.54 -4.98 -7.29
C CYS A 57 -14.31 -4.43 -8.51
N GLU A 58 -15.57 -4.02 -8.31
CA GLU A 58 -16.38 -3.42 -9.37
C GLU A 58 -15.80 -2.09 -9.86
N TRP A 59 -15.29 -1.26 -8.95
CA TRP A 59 -14.60 -0.02 -9.30
C TRP A 59 -13.38 -0.29 -10.18
N ILE A 60 -12.52 -1.25 -9.79
CA ILE A 60 -11.33 -1.61 -10.58
C ILE A 60 -11.71 -2.16 -11.96
N LYS A 61 -12.76 -2.98 -12.07
CA LYS A 61 -13.28 -3.48 -13.35
C LYS A 61 -13.73 -2.35 -14.30
N LYS A 62 -14.16 -1.21 -13.75
CA LYS A 62 -14.62 -0.04 -14.52
C LYS A 62 -13.51 0.96 -14.83
N LEU A 63 -12.33 0.81 -14.23
CA LEU A 63 -11.21 1.73 -14.48
C LEU A 63 -10.78 1.66 -15.95
N LYS A 64 -10.57 2.83 -16.53
CA LYS A 64 -9.99 3.01 -17.86
C LYS A 64 -8.77 3.91 -17.73
N PHE A 65 -7.71 3.53 -18.43
CA PHE A 65 -6.45 4.25 -18.45
C PHE A 65 -6.04 4.53 -19.90
N PRO A 66 -5.19 5.55 -20.14
CA PRO A 66 -4.57 5.74 -21.44
C PRO A 66 -3.80 4.48 -21.86
N ASP A 67 -3.68 4.28 -23.17
CA ASP A 67 -2.96 3.13 -23.71
C ASP A 67 -1.52 3.08 -23.22
N GLY A 68 -1.05 1.86 -22.91
CA GLY A 68 0.26 1.59 -22.32
C GLY A 68 0.45 2.07 -20.87
N TYR A 69 -0.50 2.76 -20.24
CA TYR A 69 -0.28 3.31 -18.89
C TYR A 69 -0.21 2.23 -17.80
N VAL A 70 -1.16 1.30 -17.78
CA VAL A 70 -1.20 0.10 -16.93
C VAL A 70 -1.53 -1.11 -17.79
N SER A 71 -1.26 -2.31 -17.29
CA SER A 71 -1.78 -3.53 -17.90
C SER A 71 -3.30 -3.58 -17.78
N TYR A 72 -3.96 -4.56 -18.41
CA TYR A 72 -5.41 -4.68 -18.34
C TYR A 72 -5.86 -5.21 -16.96
N ILE A 73 -5.79 -4.37 -15.92
CA ILE A 73 -6.05 -4.68 -14.50
C ILE A 73 -7.48 -5.23 -14.30
N ALA A 74 -8.43 -4.89 -15.16
CA ALA A 74 -9.79 -5.43 -15.10
C ALA A 74 -9.83 -6.97 -15.24
N CYS A 75 -8.84 -7.57 -15.92
CA CYS A 75 -8.68 -9.03 -15.98
C CYS A 75 -8.17 -9.65 -14.68
N CYS A 76 -7.55 -8.87 -13.80
CA CYS A 76 -7.08 -9.34 -12.51
C CYS A 76 -8.22 -9.49 -11.49
N VAL A 77 -9.44 -9.02 -11.79
CA VAL A 77 -10.57 -8.95 -10.85
C VAL A 77 -11.50 -10.16 -11.00
N HIS A 78 -11.66 -10.89 -9.90
CA HIS A 78 -12.54 -12.06 -9.79
C HIS A 78 -13.71 -11.75 -8.87
N LEU A 79 -14.84 -11.35 -9.47
CA LEU A 79 -16.02 -10.87 -8.75
C LEU A 79 -16.70 -11.95 -7.89
N GLN A 80 -16.67 -13.21 -8.33
CA GLN A 80 -17.24 -14.33 -7.58
C GLN A 80 -16.53 -14.51 -6.22
N ASP A 81 -15.19 -14.41 -6.23
CA ASP A 81 -14.36 -14.57 -5.05
C ASP A 81 -14.08 -13.27 -4.30
N GLN A 82 -14.48 -12.12 -4.87
CA GLN A 82 -14.15 -10.76 -4.40
C GLN A 82 -12.64 -10.58 -4.21
N ARG A 83 -11.86 -11.12 -5.15
CA ARG A 83 -10.40 -11.15 -5.10
C ARG A 83 -9.79 -10.53 -6.34
N ILE A 84 -8.56 -10.06 -6.16
CA ILE A 84 -7.74 -9.52 -7.22
C ILE A 84 -6.42 -10.29 -7.22
N TYR A 85 -6.06 -10.88 -8.36
CA TYR A 85 -4.82 -11.63 -8.51
C TYR A 85 -4.20 -11.40 -9.88
N GLY A 86 -2.88 -11.57 -9.97
CA GLY A 86 -2.14 -11.44 -11.22
C GLY A 86 -1.85 -10.00 -11.66
N MET A 87 -1.95 -9.02 -10.76
CA MET A 87 -1.43 -7.66 -11.05
C MET A 87 0.08 -7.72 -11.29
N LYS A 88 0.56 -7.06 -12.34
CA LYS A 88 1.99 -6.91 -12.58
C LYS A 88 2.60 -5.91 -11.59
N SER A 89 3.92 -5.95 -11.43
CA SER A 89 4.65 -4.98 -10.59
C SER A 89 4.28 -3.53 -10.94
N HIS A 90 4.30 -3.18 -12.24
CA HIS A 90 3.93 -1.85 -12.72
C HIS A 90 2.51 -1.41 -12.32
N ASP A 91 1.54 -2.33 -12.37
CA ASP A 91 0.17 -2.05 -11.95
C ASP A 91 0.11 -1.73 -10.45
N CYS A 92 0.83 -2.50 -9.63
CA CYS A 92 0.96 -2.25 -8.20
C CYS A 92 1.57 -0.87 -7.91
N HIS A 93 2.56 -0.43 -8.69
CA HIS A 93 3.18 0.88 -8.55
C HIS A 93 2.21 2.02 -8.87
N VAL A 94 1.47 1.92 -9.98
CA VAL A 94 0.43 2.90 -10.31
C VAL A 94 -0.64 2.93 -9.22
N PHE A 95 -1.04 1.76 -8.70
CA PHE A 95 -2.02 1.69 -7.64
C PHE A 95 -1.52 2.36 -6.36
N MET A 96 -0.29 2.03 -5.94
CA MET A 96 0.36 2.59 -4.75
C MET A 96 0.47 4.11 -4.83
N GLN A 97 0.88 4.67 -5.97
CA GLN A 97 1.17 6.10 -6.10
C GLN A 97 -0.07 6.96 -6.42
N ARG A 98 -1.12 6.37 -7.01
CA ARG A 98 -2.25 7.14 -7.55
C ARG A 98 -3.62 6.67 -7.08
N LEU A 99 -3.82 5.37 -6.93
CA LEU A 99 -5.16 4.81 -6.74
C LEU A 99 -5.52 4.58 -5.28
N ILE A 100 -4.57 4.26 -4.38
CA ILE A 100 -4.84 4.05 -2.94
C ILE A 100 -5.70 5.18 -2.32
N PRO A 101 -5.36 6.47 -2.50
CA PRO A 101 -6.10 7.56 -1.85
C PRO A 101 -7.55 7.67 -2.34
N ILE A 102 -7.82 7.21 -3.57
CA ILE A 102 -9.12 7.26 -4.21
C ILE A 102 -9.93 6.00 -3.87
N ALA A 103 -9.29 4.83 -4.04
CA ALA A 103 -9.91 3.52 -3.89
C ALA A 103 -10.53 3.31 -2.51
N PHE A 104 -9.90 3.87 -1.46
CA PHE A 104 -10.26 3.57 -0.08
C PHE A 104 -10.89 4.73 0.70
N ARG A 105 -11.07 5.91 0.08
CA ARG A 105 -11.49 7.16 0.75
C ARG A 105 -12.78 7.02 1.55
N GLU A 106 -13.78 6.39 0.98
CA GLU A 106 -15.11 6.23 1.61
C GLU A 106 -15.29 4.84 2.25
N LEU A 107 -14.26 3.98 2.16
CA LEU A 107 -14.35 2.58 2.58
C LEU A 107 -13.66 2.33 3.92
N LEU A 108 -12.63 3.10 4.25
CA LEU A 108 -11.85 2.94 5.47
C LEU A 108 -12.13 4.07 6.47
N PRO A 109 -11.93 3.82 7.78
CA PRO A 109 -11.90 4.89 8.78
C PRO A 109 -10.85 5.94 8.42
N TYR A 110 -11.12 7.20 8.75
CA TYR A 110 -10.27 8.34 8.38
C TYR A 110 -8.81 8.14 8.78
N ASP A 111 -8.54 7.67 10.00
CA ASP A 111 -7.17 7.48 10.48
C ASP A 111 -6.39 6.45 9.66
N VAL A 112 -7.05 5.35 9.27
CA VAL A 112 -6.46 4.31 8.42
C VAL A 112 -6.22 4.85 7.01
N TRP A 113 -7.24 5.48 6.43
CA TRP A 113 -7.17 6.06 5.09
C TRP A 113 -6.09 7.16 4.99
N SER A 114 -6.00 8.04 5.99
CA SER A 114 -5.01 9.11 6.04
C SER A 114 -3.60 8.53 6.10
N ALA A 115 -3.36 7.53 6.95
CA ALA A 115 -2.05 6.91 7.08
C ALA A 115 -1.60 6.22 5.77
N ILE A 116 -2.46 5.44 5.12
CA ILE A 116 -2.10 4.80 3.83
C ILE A 116 -1.96 5.82 2.70
N THR A 117 -2.73 6.92 2.75
CA THR A 117 -2.63 8.01 1.78
C THR A 117 -1.29 8.72 1.93
N GLU A 118 -0.79 8.94 3.15
CA GLU A 118 0.55 9.51 3.37
C GLU A 118 1.64 8.63 2.74
N ILE A 119 1.55 7.30 2.83
CA ILE A 119 2.51 6.41 2.14
C ILE A 119 2.37 6.52 0.62
N SER A 120 1.14 6.58 0.11
CA SER A 120 0.87 6.75 -1.32
C SER A 120 1.51 8.03 -1.86
N LEU A 121 1.33 9.14 -1.13
CA LEU A 121 1.92 10.44 -1.45
C LEU A 121 3.44 10.43 -1.33
N PHE A 122 3.98 9.73 -0.33
CA PHE A 122 5.41 9.51 -0.18
C PHE A 122 6.01 8.86 -1.44
N PHE A 123 5.46 7.72 -1.87
CA PHE A 123 5.96 7.03 -3.08
C PHE A 123 5.79 7.89 -4.32
N ARG A 124 4.65 8.57 -4.45
CA ARG A 124 4.42 9.50 -5.56
C ARG A 124 5.48 10.61 -5.64
N ASN A 125 5.91 11.13 -4.50
CA ASN A 125 6.87 12.23 -4.45
C ASN A 125 8.31 11.77 -4.71
N ILE A 126 8.74 10.63 -4.15
CA ILE A 126 10.08 10.10 -4.45
C ILE A 126 10.20 9.58 -5.89
N CYS A 127 9.08 9.12 -6.48
CA CYS A 127 8.98 8.68 -7.87
C CYS A 127 8.67 9.82 -8.85
N ALA A 128 8.71 11.08 -8.41
CA ALA A 128 8.53 12.22 -9.29
C ALA A 128 9.68 12.33 -10.30
N HIS A 129 9.37 12.83 -11.49
CA HIS A 129 10.34 13.06 -12.57
C HIS A 129 11.45 14.05 -12.15
N SER A 130 11.07 15.05 -11.35
CA SER A 130 11.97 16.05 -10.78
C SER A 130 11.81 16.05 -9.26
N ILE A 131 12.93 16.09 -8.56
CA ILE A 131 12.98 16.17 -7.10
C ILE A 131 13.70 17.46 -6.68
N SER A 132 13.25 18.07 -5.58
CA SER A 132 13.93 19.22 -4.97
C SER A 132 14.53 18.82 -3.63
N GLU A 133 15.68 19.41 -3.27
CA GLU A 133 16.34 19.11 -2.00
C GLU A 133 15.45 19.48 -0.79
N VAL A 134 14.71 20.58 -0.90
CA VAL A 134 13.78 21.05 0.13
C VAL A 134 12.66 20.03 0.36
N ASP A 135 12.05 19.54 -0.73
CA ASP A 135 10.98 18.54 -0.63
C ASP A 135 11.51 17.22 -0.06
N MET A 136 12.72 16.80 -0.45
CA MET A 136 13.33 15.58 0.10
C MET A 136 13.62 15.71 1.60
N LYS A 137 14.12 16.85 2.08
CA LYS A 137 14.31 17.10 3.52
C LYS A 137 13.00 17.07 4.30
N ASN A 138 11.92 17.58 3.70
CA ASN A 138 10.59 17.51 4.31
C ASN A 138 10.05 16.08 4.33
N LEU A 139 10.28 15.31 3.25
CA LEU A 139 9.90 13.90 3.17
C LEU A 139 10.65 13.02 4.18
N GLU A 140 11.95 13.28 4.41
CA GLU A 140 12.74 12.58 5.44
C GLU A 140 12.12 12.74 6.84
N LYS A 141 11.56 13.91 7.15
CA LYS A 141 10.87 14.16 8.43
C LYS A 141 9.47 13.53 8.45
N SER A 142 8.71 13.68 7.36
CA SER A 142 7.33 13.21 7.31
C SER A 142 7.24 11.69 7.34
N ILE A 143 8.17 10.97 6.70
CA ILE A 143 8.11 9.50 6.62
C ILE A 143 8.23 8.84 7.99
N VAL A 144 9.01 9.42 8.91
CA VAL A 144 9.13 8.95 10.30
C VAL A 144 7.78 9.05 11.01
N ILE A 145 7.10 10.19 10.86
CA ILE A 145 5.77 10.41 11.46
C ILE A 145 4.75 9.45 10.84
N THR A 146 4.77 9.26 9.52
CA THR A 146 3.88 8.33 8.82
C THR A 146 4.12 6.89 9.29
N LEU A 147 5.38 6.46 9.49
CA LEU A 147 5.72 5.15 10.07
C LEU A 147 5.08 4.96 11.44
N CYS A 148 5.24 5.92 12.35
CA CYS A 148 4.62 5.86 13.68
C CYS A 148 3.08 5.81 13.62
N LYS A 149 2.44 6.51 12.66
CA LYS A 149 0.98 6.40 12.47
C LYS A 149 0.58 5.00 12.05
N LEU A 150 1.33 4.39 11.13
CA LEU A 150 1.05 3.03 10.67
C LEU A 150 1.24 2.01 11.79
N GLU A 151 2.29 2.15 12.61
CA GLU A 151 2.58 1.25 13.74
C GLU A 151 1.45 1.25 14.77
N LYS A 152 0.71 2.35 14.91
CA LYS A 152 -0.49 2.43 15.75
C LYS A 152 -1.69 1.72 15.15
N ILE A 153 -1.72 1.54 13.83
CA ILE A 153 -2.88 1.01 13.09
C ILE A 153 -2.71 -0.48 12.79
N PHE A 154 -1.54 -0.88 12.31
CA PHE A 154 -1.26 -2.23 11.83
C PHE A 154 -0.52 -3.06 12.90
N PRO A 155 -0.69 -4.40 12.89
CA PRO A 155 -0.04 -5.27 13.86
C PRO A 155 1.48 -5.30 13.64
N PRO A 156 2.29 -5.64 14.65
CA PRO A 156 3.75 -5.69 14.54
C PRO A 156 4.26 -6.53 13.36
N ALA A 157 3.59 -7.65 13.05
CA ALA A 157 3.92 -8.51 11.92
C ALA A 157 3.83 -7.82 10.54
N PHE A 158 3.17 -6.67 10.45
CA PHE A 158 3.13 -5.84 9.25
C PHE A 158 4.47 -5.19 8.93
N PHE A 159 5.30 -4.89 9.94
CA PHE A 159 6.55 -4.15 9.78
C PHE A 159 7.73 -5.11 9.63
N ASP A 160 7.95 -5.59 8.40
CA ASP A 160 9.16 -6.32 8.06
C ASP A 160 10.29 -5.37 7.63
N CYS A 161 11.42 -5.92 7.15
CA CYS A 161 12.56 -5.10 6.77
C CYS A 161 12.20 -4.11 5.65
N MET A 162 11.26 -4.44 4.76
CA MET A 162 10.88 -3.61 3.62
C MET A 162 10.14 -2.34 4.07
N GLU A 163 9.27 -2.44 5.07
CA GLU A 163 8.57 -1.30 5.66
C GLU A 163 9.54 -0.28 6.29
N ASN A 164 10.66 -0.75 6.83
CA ASN A 164 11.65 0.13 7.47
C ASN A 164 12.59 0.78 6.46
N LEU A 165 12.87 0.11 5.33
CA LEU A 165 13.74 0.65 4.27
C LEU A 165 13.24 1.99 3.68
N ARG A 166 11.95 2.31 3.81
CA ARG A 166 11.37 3.59 3.35
C ARG A 166 12.10 4.81 3.86
N ILE A 167 12.61 4.78 5.10
CA ILE A 167 13.34 5.90 5.70
C ILE A 167 14.60 6.22 4.89
N HIS A 168 15.26 5.20 4.34
CA HIS A 168 16.49 5.35 3.57
C HIS A 168 16.24 5.77 2.12
N LEU A 169 15.05 5.48 1.56
CA LEU A 169 14.75 5.79 0.16
C LEU A 169 14.79 7.29 -0.15
N VAL A 170 14.42 8.14 0.83
CA VAL A 170 14.45 9.60 0.63
C VAL A 170 15.88 10.10 0.57
N TYR A 171 16.73 9.63 1.49
CA TYR A 171 18.15 9.96 1.49
C TYR A 171 18.80 9.50 0.18
N GLU A 172 18.50 8.27 -0.25
CA GLU A 172 18.99 7.72 -1.51
C GLU A 172 18.59 8.62 -2.68
N ALA A 173 17.30 8.97 -2.81
CA ALA A 173 16.81 9.86 -3.87
C ALA A 173 17.48 11.25 -3.81
N ARG A 174 17.70 11.79 -2.61
CA ARG A 174 18.35 13.09 -2.41
C ARG A 174 19.80 13.10 -2.90
N VAL A 175 20.56 12.02 -2.68
CA VAL A 175 21.98 11.93 -3.06
C VAL A 175 22.14 11.59 -4.54
N THR A 176 21.30 10.71 -5.07
CA THR A 176 21.51 10.07 -6.37
C THR A 176 20.56 10.56 -7.46
N GLY A 177 19.64 11.46 -7.13
CA GLY A 177 18.66 12.01 -8.07
C GLY A 177 17.40 11.14 -8.23
N PRO A 178 16.52 11.54 -9.18
CA PRO A 178 15.23 10.88 -9.42
C PRO A 178 15.33 9.37 -9.60
N VAL A 179 14.44 8.63 -8.95
CA VAL A 179 14.46 7.15 -8.94
C VAL A 179 14.19 6.53 -10.31
N GLN A 180 13.54 7.26 -11.22
CA GLN A 180 13.16 6.76 -12.56
C GLN A 180 14.34 6.26 -13.40
N TYR A 181 15.54 6.79 -13.17
CA TYR A 181 16.75 6.39 -13.89
C TYR A 181 17.51 5.24 -13.24
N ARG A 182 17.10 4.84 -12.03
CA ARG A 182 17.83 3.90 -11.17
C ARG A 182 17.03 2.65 -10.85
N TRP A 183 15.71 2.77 -10.84
CA TRP A 183 14.80 1.66 -10.66
C TRP A 183 14.46 1.06 -12.02
N MET A 184 14.37 -0.27 -12.10
CA MET A 184 14.22 -1.01 -13.36
C MET A 184 12.81 -0.91 -13.99
N TYR A 185 12.03 0.12 -13.69
CA TYR A 185 10.66 0.29 -14.22
C TYR A 185 10.55 0.15 -15.74
N PRO A 186 11.48 0.71 -16.57
CA PRO A 186 11.36 0.60 -18.03
C PRO A 186 11.52 -0.84 -18.55
N PHE A 187 12.21 -1.71 -17.81
CA PHE A 187 12.52 -3.07 -18.24
C PHE A 187 11.50 -4.11 -17.73
N GLU A 188 10.69 -3.76 -16.73
CA GLU A 188 9.72 -4.67 -16.08
C GLU A 188 8.26 -4.46 -16.51
N ARG A 189 8.01 -3.68 -17.57
CA ARG A 189 6.67 -3.30 -18.04
C ARG A 189 6.01 -4.39 -18.90
#